data_AF-A0A7V9UVQ0-F1
#
_entry.id   AF-A0A7V9UVQ0-F1
#
_cell.length_a   1.000
_cell.length_b   1.000
_cell.length_c   1.000
_cell.angle_alpha   90.00
_cell.angle_beta   90.00
_cell.angle_gamma   90.00
#
_symmetry.space_group_name_H-M   'P 1'
#
loop_
_entity.id
_entity.type
_entity.pdbx_description
1 polymer ?
#
loop_
_entity_poly.entity_id
_entity_poly.type
_entity_poly.pdbx_seq_one_letter_code
_entity_poly.pdbx_strand_id
1 'polypeptide(L)'
;MEKKEDQIHAGNQPENLQIQTEDIAFNPEEMISCGKCARKNPPNRFKCFYCGAALEITDEQASNIQPNLRKLEGWEKGYNLIYAPVPNSENEFDLTETAKILNLENEDLQKILQAKKPLPVARAESEREAEIVAKKMGERGFNISIVSDEALAADRLPTRLRSLEFEDGKLILIYFNTDEIAEIEREDLILIVSGAVFER
;
A
#
# COMPACT_ATOMS: atom_id res chain seq x y z
N MET A 1 -1.06 -0.83 -74.59
CA MET A 1 -0.13 -0.91 -73.45
C MET A 1 0.07 0.50 -72.93
N GLU A 2 -0.86 0.99 -72.12
CA GLU A 2 -0.73 2.28 -71.44
C GLU A 2 -0.20 2.02 -70.02
N LYS A 3 0.89 2.70 -69.68
CA LYS A 3 1.57 2.59 -68.40
C LYS A 3 0.68 3.26 -67.32
N LYS A 4 0.37 2.51 -66.25
CA LYS A 4 -0.17 3.07 -65.02
C LYS A 4 0.96 3.80 -64.29
N GLU A 5 0.75 5.08 -63.99
CA GLU A 5 1.58 5.84 -63.05
C GLU A 5 1.06 5.58 -61.64
N ASP A 6 1.90 4.99 -60.80
CA ASP A 6 1.64 4.77 -59.38
C ASP A 6 1.68 6.13 -58.64
N GLN A 7 0.53 6.55 -58.11
CA GLN A 7 0.46 7.68 -57.20
C GLN A 7 0.99 7.25 -55.83
N ILE A 8 2.11 7.84 -55.43
CA ILE A 8 2.69 7.73 -54.09
C ILE A 8 1.74 8.47 -53.13
N HIS A 9 1.09 7.73 -52.22
CA HIS A 9 0.36 8.32 -51.10
C HIS A 9 1.36 9.08 -50.21
N ALA A 10 1.29 10.41 -50.24
CA ALA A 10 1.92 11.28 -49.27
C ALA A 10 1.40 10.92 -47.87
N GLY A 11 2.31 10.49 -46.99
CA GLY A 11 1.99 10.14 -45.61
C GLY A 11 1.41 11.34 -44.88
N ASN A 12 0.28 11.11 -44.21
CA ASN A 12 -0.34 12.06 -43.27
C ASN A 12 0.71 12.50 -42.24
N GLN A 13 1.11 13.77 -42.29
CA GLN A 13 1.80 14.39 -41.17
C GLN A 13 0.82 14.49 -40.00
N PRO A 14 1.21 14.15 -38.76
CA PRO A 14 0.35 14.36 -37.59
C PRO A 14 0.24 15.86 -37.33
N GLU A 15 -0.80 16.48 -37.89
CA GLU A 15 -1.26 17.81 -37.50
C GLU A 15 -1.79 17.73 -36.06
N ASN A 16 -1.36 18.68 -35.22
CA ASN A 16 -1.67 18.81 -33.78
C ASN A 16 -0.94 17.86 -32.80
N LEU A 17 0.37 18.05 -32.67
CA LEU A 17 1.01 17.87 -31.36
C LEU A 17 0.85 19.18 -30.58
N GLN A 18 -0.15 19.25 -29.71
CA GLN A 18 -0.27 20.34 -28.74
C GLN A 18 0.93 20.25 -27.79
N ILE A 19 1.90 21.15 -27.96
CA ILE A 19 3.03 21.29 -27.04
C ILE A 19 2.45 21.80 -25.73
N GLN A 20 2.44 20.95 -24.71
CA GLN A 20 2.07 21.36 -23.36
C GLN A 20 3.05 22.44 -22.92
N THR A 21 2.54 23.62 -22.55
CA THR A 21 3.32 24.80 -22.13
C THR A 21 3.81 24.73 -20.69
N GLU A 22 3.50 23.65 -19.98
CA GLU A 22 3.94 23.43 -18.61
C GLU A 22 5.34 22.80 -18.62
N ASP A 23 6.23 23.24 -17.72
CA ASP A 23 7.52 22.59 -17.51
C ASP A 23 7.28 21.22 -16.86
N ILE A 24 7.23 20.16 -17.67
CA ILE A 24 7.02 18.77 -17.21
C ILE A 24 8.32 18.17 -16.65
N ALA A 25 9.46 18.86 -16.81
CA ALA A 25 10.77 18.37 -16.39
C ALA A 25 11.16 18.88 -15.00
N PHE A 26 11.69 17.98 -14.16
CA PHE A 26 12.29 18.36 -12.88
C PHE A 26 13.59 19.12 -13.07
N ASN A 27 13.87 20.06 -12.17
CA ASN A 27 15.13 20.80 -12.20
C ASN A 27 16.32 19.87 -11.91
N PRO A 28 17.51 20.11 -12.49
CA PRO A 28 18.69 19.27 -12.26
C PRO A 28 19.15 19.14 -10.80
N GLU A 29 18.76 20.10 -9.96
CA GLU A 29 19.02 20.18 -8.52
C GLU A 29 18.04 19.33 -7.70
N GLU A 30 16.82 19.12 -8.20
CA GLU A 30 15.80 18.28 -7.57
C GLU A 30 16.04 16.79 -7.85
N MET A 31 16.88 16.47 -8.84
CA MET A 31 17.13 15.09 -9.24
C MET A 31 17.99 14.33 -8.23
N ILE A 32 17.60 13.08 -7.97
CA ILE A 32 18.29 12.18 -7.03
C ILE A 32 19.31 11.31 -7.78
N SER A 33 20.55 11.31 -7.31
CA SER A 33 21.60 10.44 -7.87
C SER A 33 21.50 9.03 -7.28
N CYS A 34 21.47 8.02 -8.15
CA CYS A 34 21.43 6.63 -7.69
C CYS A 34 22.79 6.21 -7.11
N GLY A 35 22.82 5.77 -5.84
CA GLY A 35 24.05 5.28 -5.21
C GLY A 35 24.71 4.07 -5.90
N LYS A 36 23.96 3.31 -6.72
CA LYS A 36 24.48 2.13 -7.45
C LYS A 36 25.07 2.46 -8.82
N CYS A 37 24.41 3.31 -9.62
CA CYS A 37 24.82 3.57 -11.01
C CYS A 37 25.18 5.03 -11.30
N ALA A 38 25.13 5.90 -10.29
CA ALA A 38 25.40 7.34 -10.34
C ALA A 38 24.52 8.16 -11.30
N ARG A 39 23.56 7.55 -12.01
CA ARG A 39 22.64 8.27 -12.88
C ARG A 39 21.63 9.08 -12.06
N LYS A 40 21.27 10.26 -12.56
CA LYS A 40 20.23 11.13 -11.99
C LYS A 40 18.84 10.58 -12.28
N ASN A 41 17.95 10.61 -11.30
CA ASN A 41 16.58 10.13 -11.38
C ASN A 41 15.61 11.22 -10.93
N PRO A 42 14.38 11.23 -11.46
CA PRO A 42 13.30 12.06 -10.93
C PRO A 42 13.08 11.81 -9.42
N PRO A 43 12.76 12.85 -8.63
CA PRO A 43 12.56 12.73 -7.18
C PRO A 43 11.25 12.05 -6.78
N ASN A 44 10.39 11.70 -7.74
CA ASN A 44 9.08 11.12 -7.50
C ASN A 44 9.03 9.58 -7.59
N ARG A 45 10.17 8.89 -7.45
CA ARG A 45 10.27 7.42 -7.59
C ARG A 45 11.07 6.79 -6.46
N PHE A 46 10.66 5.58 -6.07
CA PHE A 46 11.39 4.76 -5.10
C PHE A 46 12.57 3.98 -5.67
N LYS A 47 12.55 3.71 -6.98
CA LYS A 47 13.54 2.88 -7.67
C LYS A 47 14.18 3.64 -8.82
N CYS A 48 15.47 3.42 -9.00
CA CYS A 48 16.23 3.99 -10.10
C CYS A 48 15.65 3.55 -11.44
N PHE A 49 15.37 4.51 -12.31
CA PHE A 49 14.83 4.26 -13.64
C PHE A 49 15.74 3.37 -14.50
N TYR A 50 17.06 3.44 -14.28
CA TYR A 50 18.04 2.78 -15.12
C TYR A 50 18.47 1.40 -14.62
N CYS A 51 18.60 1.22 -13.31
CA CYS A 51 19.16 -0.01 -12.73
C CYS A 51 18.24 -0.69 -11.71
N GLY A 52 17.07 -0.12 -11.41
CA GLY A 52 16.08 -0.68 -10.49
C GLY A 52 16.45 -0.62 -9.01
N ALA A 53 17.65 -0.16 -8.64
CA ALA A 53 18.07 -0.04 -7.24
C ALA A 53 17.20 0.97 -6.49
N ALA A 54 16.95 0.71 -5.20
CA ALA A 54 16.27 1.66 -4.32
C ALA A 54 17.03 3.00 -4.30
N LEU A 55 16.28 4.10 -4.34
CA LEU A 55 16.84 5.44 -4.22
C LEU A 55 16.80 5.86 -2.74
N GLU A 56 17.86 6.51 -2.28
CA GLU A 56 17.90 7.14 -0.97
C GLU A 56 17.12 8.46 -1.05
N ILE A 57 16.01 8.52 -0.33
CA ILE A 57 15.05 9.63 -0.38
C ILE A 57 14.94 10.21 1.02
N THR A 58 15.26 11.50 1.13
CA THR A 58 15.10 12.27 2.37
C THR A 58 13.62 12.52 2.68
N ASP A 59 13.30 12.84 3.93
CA ASP A 59 11.91 13.11 4.33
C ASP A 59 11.31 14.34 3.65
N GLU A 60 12.14 15.32 3.29
CA GLU A 60 11.73 16.49 2.50
C GLU A 60 11.31 16.06 1.09
N GLN A 61 12.09 15.18 0.45
CA GLN A 61 11.78 14.65 -0.89
C GLN A 61 10.58 13.69 -0.88
N ALA A 62 10.36 12.98 0.22
CA ALA A 62 9.24 12.06 0.36
C ALA A 62 7.86 12.73 0.20
N SER A 63 7.76 14.03 0.53
CA SER A 63 6.54 14.82 0.31
C SER A 63 6.14 14.89 -1.17
N ASN A 64 7.13 14.92 -2.07
CA ASN A 64 6.95 15.04 -3.52
C ASN A 64 6.79 13.68 -4.24
N ILE A 65 6.97 12.57 -3.54
CA ILE A 65 6.81 11.25 -4.13
C ILE A 65 5.33 10.92 -4.26
N GLN A 66 4.92 10.49 -5.45
CA GLN A 66 3.63 9.86 -5.63
C GLN A 66 3.79 8.35 -5.38
N PRO A 67 3.19 7.79 -4.32
CA PRO A 67 3.22 6.36 -4.07
C PRO A 67 2.60 5.60 -5.25
N ASN A 68 3.16 4.44 -5.60
CA ASN A 68 2.63 3.60 -6.66
C ASN A 68 1.96 2.37 -6.05
N LEU A 69 0.74 2.57 -5.56
CA LEU A 69 -0.08 1.54 -4.94
C LEU A 69 -0.70 0.60 -5.97
N ARG A 70 0.16 -0.08 -6.74
CA ARG A 70 -0.29 -1.11 -7.69
C ARG A 70 -0.89 -2.28 -6.93
N LYS A 71 -1.72 -3.06 -7.63
CA LYS A 71 -2.14 -4.36 -7.13
C LYS A 71 -0.92 -5.29 -7.05
N LEU A 72 -0.60 -5.75 -5.85
CA LEU A 72 0.35 -6.83 -5.62
C LEU A 72 -0.33 -8.17 -5.91
N GLU A 73 0.42 -9.10 -6.50
CA GLU A 73 -0.02 -10.47 -6.69
C GLU A 73 -0.11 -11.22 -5.36
N GLY A 74 -0.86 -12.32 -5.32
CA GLY A 74 -1.12 -13.05 -4.07
C GLY A 74 0.13 -13.66 -3.42
N TRP A 75 1.18 -13.90 -4.19
CA TRP A 75 2.46 -14.43 -3.70
C TRP A 75 3.49 -13.33 -3.39
N GLU A 76 3.20 -12.07 -3.75
CA GLU A 76 4.07 -10.96 -3.42
C GLU A 76 3.85 -10.58 -1.96
N LYS A 77 4.95 -10.40 -1.22
CA LYS A 77 4.95 -9.86 0.14
C LYS A 77 4.79 -8.34 0.08
N GLY A 78 4.05 -7.79 1.03
CA GLY A 78 3.83 -6.37 1.13
C GLY A 78 3.42 -5.93 2.53
N TYR A 79 3.06 -4.66 2.60
CA TYR A 79 2.71 -3.95 3.81
C TYR A 79 1.28 -3.43 3.68
N ASN A 80 0.39 -3.90 4.54
CA ASN A 80 -1.01 -3.48 4.57
C ASN A 80 -1.13 -2.19 5.37
N LEU A 81 -1.79 -1.20 4.78
CA LEU A 81 -2.12 0.05 5.45
C LEU A 81 -3.57 -0.04 5.92
N ILE A 82 -3.75 -0.05 7.23
CA ILE A 82 -5.04 -0.20 7.89
C ILE A 82 -5.47 1.16 8.44
N TYR A 83 -6.55 1.70 7.91
CA TYR A 83 -7.23 2.84 8.55
C TYR A 83 -7.88 2.37 9.84
N ALA A 84 -7.58 3.04 10.95
CA ALA A 84 -8.10 2.75 12.27
C ALA A 84 -8.81 4.00 12.84
N PRO A 85 -10.14 4.11 12.70
CA PRO A 85 -10.87 5.29 13.17
C PRO A 85 -10.70 5.47 14.67
N VAL A 86 -10.42 6.70 15.10
CA VAL A 86 -10.38 7.05 16.52
C VAL A 86 -11.81 7.35 16.99
N PRO A 87 -12.31 6.68 18.04
CA PRO A 87 -13.64 6.96 18.56
C PRO A 87 -13.76 8.44 18.97
N ASN A 88 -14.85 9.09 18.55
CA ASN A 88 -15.17 10.49 18.87
C ASN A 88 -14.21 11.56 18.29
N SER A 89 -13.37 11.23 17.31
CA SER A 89 -12.62 12.26 16.57
C SER A 89 -13.51 12.92 15.51
N GLU A 90 -13.68 14.24 15.59
CA GLU A 90 -14.28 15.07 14.54
C GLU A 90 -13.19 15.56 13.57
N ASN A 91 -12.47 14.63 12.95
CA ASN A 91 -11.44 15.00 11.97
C ASN A 91 -12.11 15.41 10.66
N GLU A 92 -11.75 16.59 10.16
CA GLU A 92 -12.06 16.99 8.80
C GLU A 92 -11.05 16.33 7.87
N PHE A 93 -11.56 15.54 6.91
CA PHE A 93 -10.73 14.80 5.96
C PHE A 93 -10.76 15.48 4.60
N ASP A 94 -9.58 15.72 4.01
CA ASP A 94 -9.49 16.08 2.60
C ASP A 94 -9.70 14.83 1.74
N LEU A 95 -10.95 14.59 1.35
CA LEU A 95 -11.31 13.40 0.58
C LEU A 95 -10.63 13.33 -0.78
N THR A 96 -10.45 14.47 -1.46
CA THR A 96 -10.01 14.49 -2.87
C THR A 96 -8.53 14.13 -2.98
N GLU A 97 -7.68 14.77 -2.18
CA GLU A 97 -6.25 14.45 -2.17
C GLU A 97 -5.98 13.06 -1.58
N THR A 98 -6.75 12.66 -0.57
CA THR A 98 -6.62 11.33 0.03
C THR A 98 -6.98 10.23 -0.96
N ALA A 99 -8.10 10.36 -1.66
CA ALA A 99 -8.54 9.41 -2.68
C ALA A 99 -7.47 9.27 -3.79
N LYS A 100 -6.87 10.38 -4.21
CA LYS A 100 -5.76 10.40 -5.18
C LYS A 100 -4.51 9.68 -4.65
N ILE A 101 -4.13 9.87 -3.39
CA ILE A 101 -2.99 9.17 -2.77
C ILE A 101 -3.24 7.66 -2.72
N LEU A 102 -4.44 7.25 -2.33
CA LEU A 102 -4.83 5.84 -2.19
C LEU A 102 -5.20 5.17 -3.52
N ASN A 103 -5.27 5.95 -4.61
CA ASN A 103 -5.81 5.50 -5.90
C ASN A 103 -7.22 4.87 -5.76
N LEU A 104 -8.08 5.53 -4.99
CA LEU A 104 -9.48 5.17 -4.76
C LEU A 104 -10.41 6.22 -5.35
N GLU A 105 -11.65 5.83 -5.63
CA GLU A 105 -12.73 6.77 -5.91
C GLU A 105 -13.20 7.44 -4.61
N ASN A 106 -13.62 8.71 -4.70
CA ASN A 106 -14.13 9.47 -3.54
C ASN A 106 -15.30 8.76 -2.84
N GLU A 107 -16.19 8.12 -3.62
CA GLU A 107 -17.34 7.38 -3.09
C GLU A 107 -16.90 6.19 -2.22
N ASP A 108 -15.85 5.48 -2.63
CA ASP A 108 -15.36 4.31 -1.89
C ASP A 108 -14.62 4.73 -0.63
N LEU A 109 -13.82 5.81 -0.69
CA LEU A 109 -13.23 6.40 0.51
C LEU A 109 -14.29 6.85 1.51
N GLN A 110 -15.39 7.44 1.02
CA GLN A 110 -16.49 7.86 1.89
C GLN A 110 -17.18 6.66 2.58
N LYS A 111 -17.38 5.54 1.86
CA LYS A 111 -17.90 4.29 2.46
C LYS A 111 -16.97 3.75 3.55
N ILE A 112 -15.66 3.78 3.32
CA ILE A 112 -14.64 3.37 4.30
C ILE A 112 -14.76 4.21 5.58
N LEU A 113 -14.85 5.53 5.44
CA LEU A 113 -15.01 6.44 6.58
C LEU A 113 -16.32 6.22 7.35
N GLN A 114 -17.44 6.03 6.62
CA GLN A 114 -18.75 5.77 7.21
C GLN A 114 -18.83 4.44 7.96
N ALA A 115 -18.03 3.44 7.57
CA ALA A 115 -18.02 2.14 8.23
C ALA A 115 -17.57 2.22 9.71
N LYS A 116 -16.80 3.26 10.07
CA LYS A 116 -16.29 3.51 11.44
C LYS A 116 -15.63 2.27 12.07
N LYS A 117 -14.93 1.47 11.25
CA LYS A 117 -14.23 0.26 11.66
C LYS A 117 -12.82 0.24 11.05
N PRO A 118 -11.88 -0.50 11.65
CA PRO A 118 -10.59 -0.73 11.03
C PRO A 118 -10.73 -1.42 9.67
N LEU A 119 -10.18 -0.83 8.62
CA LEU A 119 -10.28 -1.36 7.26
C LEU A 119 -8.94 -1.21 6.51
N PRO A 120 -8.52 -2.21 5.72
CA PRO A 120 -7.40 -2.05 4.82
C PRO A 120 -7.76 -1.03 3.73
N VAL A 121 -6.90 -0.03 3.56
CA VAL A 121 -7.11 1.05 2.59
C VAL A 121 -6.10 1.04 1.45
N ALA A 122 -4.93 0.44 1.67
CA ALA A 122 -3.89 0.27 0.66
C ALA A 122 -2.95 -0.88 1.02
N ARG A 123 -2.16 -1.32 0.03
CA ARG A 123 -1.08 -2.27 0.20
C ARG A 123 0.14 -1.75 -0.56
N ALA A 124 1.29 -1.67 0.11
CA ALA A 124 2.54 -1.17 -0.45
C ALA A 124 3.56 -2.30 -0.65
N GLU A 125 4.43 -2.17 -1.65
CA GLU A 125 5.45 -3.18 -1.97
C GLU A 125 6.62 -3.14 -0.97
N SER A 126 6.83 -2.00 -0.31
CA SER A 126 7.94 -1.80 0.61
C SER A 126 7.52 -1.03 1.86
N GLU A 127 8.25 -1.24 2.96
CA GLU A 127 8.05 -0.55 4.23
C GLU A 127 8.14 0.96 4.05
N ARG A 128 9.18 1.43 3.35
CA ARG A 128 9.39 2.86 3.12
C ARG A 128 8.25 3.52 2.35
N GLU A 129 7.68 2.82 1.36
CA GLU A 129 6.50 3.31 0.65
C GLU A 129 5.28 3.37 1.59
N ALA A 130 5.08 2.34 2.41
CA ALA A 130 4.01 2.31 3.40
C ALA A 130 4.12 3.47 4.42
N GLU A 131 5.32 3.75 4.92
CA GLU A 131 5.60 4.87 5.84
C GLU A 131 5.24 6.21 5.22
N ILE A 132 5.60 6.43 3.96
CA ILE A 132 5.33 7.70 3.27
C ILE A 132 3.84 7.88 3.05
N VAL A 133 3.13 6.82 2.64
CA VAL A 133 1.67 6.87 2.52
C VAL A 133 1.05 7.13 3.89
N ALA A 134 1.44 6.40 4.94
CA ALA A 134 0.92 6.58 6.29
C ALA A 134 1.16 8.01 6.82
N LYS A 135 2.35 8.59 6.59
CA LYS A 135 2.66 9.98 6.95
C LYS A 135 1.75 10.97 6.22
N LYS A 136 1.61 10.84 4.89
CA LYS A 136 0.74 11.71 4.08
C LYS A 136 -0.72 11.62 4.51
N MET A 137 -1.18 10.43 4.86
CA MET A 137 -2.52 10.19 5.38
C MET A 137 -2.68 10.81 6.78
N GLY A 138 -1.68 10.68 7.65
CA GLY A 138 -1.63 11.27 8.99
C GLY A 138 -1.72 12.79 8.97
N GLU A 139 -1.01 13.45 8.06
CA GLU A 139 -1.10 14.90 7.81
C GLU A 139 -2.51 15.36 7.42
N ARG A 140 -3.36 14.43 6.95
CA ARG A 140 -4.76 14.65 6.54
C ARG A 140 -5.77 14.10 7.56
N GLY A 141 -5.32 13.83 8.78
CA GLY A 141 -6.18 13.40 9.89
C GLY A 141 -6.51 11.91 9.93
N PHE A 142 -5.92 11.09 9.06
CA PHE A 142 -6.13 9.64 9.10
C PHE A 142 -5.17 8.98 10.08
N ASN A 143 -5.70 8.09 10.91
CA ASN A 143 -4.90 7.20 11.72
C ASN A 143 -4.66 5.91 10.95
N ILE A 144 -3.42 5.68 10.51
CA ILE A 144 -3.03 4.53 9.68
C ILE A 144 -2.05 3.66 10.48
N SER A 145 -2.33 2.36 10.55
CA SER A 145 -1.40 1.35 11.04
C SER A 145 -0.80 0.57 9.87
N ILE A 146 0.50 0.28 9.95
CA ILE A 146 1.20 -0.52 8.95
C ILE A 146 1.38 -1.94 9.50
N VAL A 147 0.95 -2.94 8.74
CA VAL A 147 1.07 -4.36 9.11
C VAL A 147 1.71 -5.14 7.97
N SER A 148 2.89 -5.70 8.19
CA SER A 148 3.55 -6.56 7.20
C SER A 148 2.84 -7.92 7.06
N ASP A 149 2.87 -8.50 5.87
CA ASP A 149 2.35 -9.85 5.66
C ASP A 149 3.13 -10.89 6.49
N GLU A 150 4.41 -10.64 6.75
CA GLU A 150 5.22 -11.44 7.68
C GLU A 150 4.63 -11.46 9.09
N ALA A 151 4.17 -10.32 9.59
CA ALA A 151 3.56 -10.22 10.91
C ALA A 151 2.20 -10.93 10.95
N LEU A 152 1.45 -10.91 9.85
CA LEU A 152 0.20 -11.67 9.71
C LEU A 152 0.43 -13.17 9.60
N ALA A 153 1.62 -13.60 9.19
CA ALA A 153 2.00 -14.99 8.97
C ALA A 153 0.98 -15.75 8.10
N ALA A 154 0.42 -15.10 7.07
CA ALA A 154 -0.67 -15.65 6.25
C ALA A 154 -0.30 -16.98 5.54
N ASP A 155 0.99 -17.18 5.26
CA ASP A 155 1.52 -18.42 4.67
C ASP A 155 1.66 -19.56 5.68
N ARG A 156 1.56 -19.26 6.98
CA ARG A 156 1.69 -20.24 8.05
C ARG A 156 0.34 -20.91 8.23
N LEU A 157 0.31 -22.22 7.96
CA LEU A 157 -0.92 -23.00 8.14
C LEU A 157 -1.40 -22.87 9.60
N PRO A 158 -2.72 -22.70 9.82
CA PRO A 158 -3.29 -22.70 11.15
C PRO A 158 -2.86 -23.98 11.89
N THR A 159 -2.38 -23.82 13.12
CA THR A 159 -2.01 -24.97 13.92
C THR A 159 -3.24 -25.52 14.61
N ARG A 160 -3.51 -26.82 14.41
CA ARG A 160 -4.64 -27.48 15.02
C ARG A 160 -4.34 -27.73 16.50
N LEU A 161 -5.28 -27.37 17.36
CA LEU A 161 -5.24 -27.70 18.78
C LEU A 161 -6.04 -28.98 19.04
N ARG A 162 -5.53 -29.82 19.93
CA ARG A 162 -6.25 -30.98 20.49
C ARG A 162 -7.23 -30.54 21.56
N SER A 163 -6.78 -29.65 22.45
CA SER A 163 -7.55 -29.12 23.56
C SER A 163 -7.07 -27.71 23.89
N LEU A 164 -7.92 -26.98 24.57
CA LEU A 164 -7.65 -25.66 25.10
C LEU A 164 -8.20 -25.62 26.52
N GLU A 165 -7.34 -25.31 27.48
CA GLU A 165 -7.68 -25.28 28.90
C GLU A 165 -7.51 -23.85 29.42
N PHE A 166 -8.45 -23.44 30.27
CA PHE A 166 -8.41 -22.13 30.91
C PHE A 166 -8.01 -22.32 32.36
N GLU A 167 -6.87 -21.75 32.75
CA GLU A 167 -6.41 -21.70 34.14
C GLU A 167 -6.27 -20.24 34.58
N ASP A 168 -6.19 -19.99 35.89
CA ASP A 168 -6.21 -18.64 36.47
C ASP A 168 -5.18 -17.70 35.81
N GLY A 169 -5.67 -16.86 34.89
CA GLY A 169 -4.86 -15.87 34.16
C GLY A 169 -4.22 -16.36 32.87
N LYS A 170 -4.33 -17.64 32.51
CA LYS A 170 -3.66 -18.19 31.34
C LYS A 170 -4.50 -19.14 30.50
N LEU A 171 -4.13 -19.22 29.24
CA LEU A 171 -4.68 -20.12 28.25
C LEU A 171 -3.64 -21.19 27.91
N ILE A 172 -3.95 -22.44 28.20
CA ILE A 172 -3.11 -23.58 27.87
C ILE A 172 -3.56 -24.16 26.54
N LEU A 173 -2.67 -24.12 25.56
CA LEU A 173 -2.87 -24.66 24.22
C LEU A 173 -2.18 -26.02 24.09
N ILE A 174 -2.95 -27.08 23.91
CA ILE A 174 -2.42 -28.43 23.70
C ILE A 174 -2.47 -28.74 22.20
N TYR A 175 -1.30 -28.91 21.59
CA TYR A 175 -1.18 -29.02 20.14
C TYR A 175 -1.68 -30.39 19.65
N PHE A 176 -2.20 -30.42 18.42
CA PHE A 176 -2.59 -31.68 17.79
C PHE A 176 -1.35 -32.35 17.18
N ASN A 177 -1.16 -33.65 17.45
CA ASN A 177 -0.04 -34.50 17.01
C ASN A 177 1.35 -34.21 17.60
N THR A 178 1.52 -33.14 18.37
CA THR A 178 2.71 -32.93 19.20
C THR A 178 2.26 -32.94 20.66
N ASP A 179 2.99 -33.58 21.57
CA ASP A 179 2.77 -33.44 23.02
C ASP A 179 3.34 -32.09 23.52
N GLU A 180 3.33 -31.08 22.65
CA GLU A 180 3.74 -29.72 22.94
C GLU A 180 2.59 -28.95 23.57
N ILE A 181 2.96 -28.14 24.56
CA ILE A 181 2.05 -27.28 25.30
C ILE A 181 2.60 -25.87 25.16
N ALA A 182 1.74 -24.92 24.79
CA ALA A 182 2.04 -23.50 24.88
C ALA A 182 1.13 -22.84 25.90
N GLU A 183 1.68 -21.92 26.67
CA GLU A 183 0.95 -21.10 27.64
C GLU A 183 0.89 -19.67 27.11
N ILE A 184 -0.29 -19.07 27.13
CA ILE A 184 -0.51 -17.68 26.73
C ILE A 184 -1.16 -16.95 27.91
N GLU A 185 -0.56 -15.84 28.33
CA GLU A 185 -1.13 -15.00 29.39
C GLU A 185 -2.40 -14.32 28.87
N ARG A 186 -3.37 -14.10 29.75
CA ARG A 186 -4.64 -13.47 29.38
C ARG A 186 -4.43 -12.07 28.83
N GLU A 187 -3.43 -11.35 29.32
CA GLU A 187 -3.05 -10.01 28.88
C GLU A 187 -2.56 -9.99 27.43
N ASP A 188 -2.09 -11.13 26.91
CA ASP A 188 -1.63 -11.28 25.53
C ASP A 188 -2.76 -11.66 24.55
N LEU A 189 -3.97 -11.95 25.06
CA LEU A 189 -5.12 -12.32 24.24
C LEU A 189 -5.89 -11.08 23.78
N ILE A 190 -6.05 -10.96 22.46
CA ILE A 190 -6.89 -9.93 21.83
C ILE A 190 -8.03 -10.62 21.07
N LEU A 191 -9.27 -10.24 21.39
CA LEU A 191 -10.44 -10.71 20.64
C LEU A 191 -10.52 -9.98 19.30
N ILE A 192 -10.23 -10.69 18.21
CA ILE A 192 -10.26 -10.13 16.85
C ILE A 192 -11.67 -10.20 16.26
N VAL A 193 -12.36 -11.34 16.40
CA VAL A 193 -13.70 -11.57 15.87
C VAL A 193 -14.55 -12.29 16.91
N SER A 194 -15.72 -11.74 17.22
CA SER A 194 -16.79 -12.42 17.94
C SER A 194 -17.92 -12.79 16.98
N GLY A 195 -18.46 -13.99 17.08
CA GLY A 195 -19.59 -14.43 16.27
C GLY A 195 -20.49 -15.41 17.01
N ALA A 196 -21.60 -15.76 16.37
CA ALA A 196 -22.52 -16.79 16.82
C ALA A 196 -22.59 -17.90 15.76
N VAL A 197 -22.58 -19.15 16.21
CA VAL A 197 -22.82 -20.31 15.36
C VAL A 197 -24.31 -20.61 15.40
N PHE A 198 -24.95 -20.63 14.23
CA PHE A 198 -26.34 -21.02 14.08
C PHE A 198 -26.38 -22.36 13.36
N GLU A 199 -27.13 -23.31 13.93
CA GLU A 199 -27.48 -24.55 13.23
C GLU A 199 -28.51 -24.24 12.14
N ARG A 200 -28.35 -24.82 10.96
CA ARG A 200 -29.30 -24.66 9.84
C ARG A 200 -30.43 -25.66 9.93
#